data_AF-A0A3D0RH32-F1
#
_entry.id   AF-A0A3D0RH32-F1
#
_cell.length_a   1.000
_cell.length_b   1.000
_cell.length_c   1.000
_cell.angle_alpha   90.00
_cell.angle_beta   90.00
_cell.angle_gamma   90.00
#
_symmetry.space_group_name_H-M   'P 1'
#
loop_
_entity.id
_entity.type
_entity.pdbx_description
1 polymer ?
#
loop_
_entity_poly.entity_id
_entity_poly.type
_entity_poly.pdbx_seq_one_letter_code
_entity_poly.pdbx_strand_id
1 'polypeptide(L)' 'HSRLPVRRDTLDDIAGIIHIKDVFAHLHEGKSPEVSTLLRPALFVAPTIRLLDLLNEMRLRRRHL' A
#
# COMPACT_ATOMS: atom_id res chain seq x y z
N HIS A 1 -6.61 9.33 -1.47
CA HIS A 1 -6.53 7.98 -0.89
C HIS A 1 -5.17 7.83 -0.19
N SER A 2 -5.09 8.12 1.11
CA SER A 2 -3.83 7.99 1.84
C SER A 2 -3.49 6.51 2.02
N ARG A 3 -2.39 6.09 1.39
CA ARG A 3 -1.75 4.78 1.50
C ARG A 3 -0.54 4.93 2.41
N LEU A 4 -0.44 4.09 3.43
CA LEU A 4 0.67 4.13 4.39
C LEU A 4 1.47 2.83 4.28
N PRO A 5 2.79 2.90 4.02
CA PRO A 5 3.63 1.73 4.03
C PRO A 5 3.81 1.21 5.46
N VAL A 6 3.68 -0.10 5.63
CA VAL A 6 3.95 -0.81 6.89
C VAL A 6 5.32 -1.44 6.78
N ARG A 7 6.18 -1.11 7.73
CA ARG A 7 7.53 -1.64 7.85
C ARG A 7 7.57 -2.78 8.87
N ARG A 8 8.54 -3.67 8.72
CA ARG A 8 8.92 -4.62 9.76
C ARG A 8 9.99 -3.97 10.64
N ASP A 9 11.16 -4.60 10.71
CA ASP A 9 12.24 -4.22 11.61
C ASP A 9 13.08 -3.05 11.06
N THR A 10 13.16 -2.90 9.73
CA THR A 10 13.98 -1.86 9.07
C THR A 10 13.14 -0.96 8.17
N LEU A 11 13.72 0.18 7.78
CA LEU A 11 13.07 1.12 6.86
C LEU A 11 12.87 0.56 5.45
N ASP A 12 13.75 -0.35 5.04
CA ASP A 12 13.75 -0.93 3.71
C ASP A 12 12.90 -2.21 3.62
N ASP A 13 12.53 -2.79 4.76
CA ASP A 13 11.68 -3.98 4.83
C ASP A 13 10.19 -3.59 4.92
N ILE A 14 9.61 -3.34 3.75
CA ILE A 14 8.18 -3.02 3.62
C ILE A 14 7.36 -4.32 3.60
N ALA A 15 6.59 -4.53 4.67
CA ALA A 15 5.61 -5.64 4.76
C ALA A 15 4.44 -5.46 3.80
N GLY A 16 4.06 -4.22 3.49
CA GLY A 16 2.97 -3.90 2.57
C GLY A 16 2.42 -2.50 2.78
N ILE A 17 1.16 -2.29 2.38
CA ILE A 17 0.49 -0.98 2.42
C ILE A 17 -0.88 -1.11 3.10
N ILE A 18 -1.24 -0.14 3.93
CA ILE A 18 -2.57 0.01 4.50
C ILE A 18 -3.25 1.25 3.91
N HIS A 19 -4.54 1.13 3.60
CA HIS A 19 -5.37 2.28 3.28
C HIS A 19 -5.98 2.85 4.55
N ILE A 20 -5.85 4.16 4.76
CA ILE A 20 -6.37 4.82 5.98
C ILE A 20 -7.89 4.64 6.14
N LYS A 21 -8.63 4.53 5.02
CA LYS A 21 -10.09 4.29 5.04
C LYS A 21 -10.46 2.97 5.70
N ASP A 22 -9.63 1.94 5.53
CA ASP A 22 -9.90 0.60 6.05
C ASP A 22 -9.70 0.60 7.58
N VAL A 23 -8.73 1.39 8.07
CA VAL A 23 -8.52 1.63 9.51
C VAL A 23 -9.72 2.37 10.10
N PHE A 24 -10.14 3.48 9.49
CA PHE A 24 -11.29 4.25 9.97
C PHE A 24 -12.58 3.44 9.99
N ALA A 25 -12.82 2.59 8.99
CA ALA A 25 -13.99 1.72 8.95
C ALA A 25 -14.06 0.79 10.17
N HIS A 26 -12.94 0.16 10.54
CA HIS A 26 -12.89 -0.73 11.70
C HIS A 26 -13.00 0.01 13.04
N LEU A 27 -12.34 1.17 13.16
CA LEU A 27 -12.44 2.00 14.35
C LEU A 27 -13.88 2.49 14.58
N HIS A 28 -14.59 2.82 13.51
CA HIS A 28 -16.00 3.22 13.59
C HIS A 28 -16.91 2.08 14.08
N GLU A 29 -16.57 0.84 13.76
CA GLU A 29 -17.24 -0.36 14.27
C GLU A 29 -16.81 -0.75 15.70
N GLY A 30 -15.95 0.04 16.36
CA GLY A 30 -15.42 -0.26 17.68
C GLY A 30 -14.42 -1.42 17.70
N LYS A 31 -13.90 -1.83 16.53
CA LYS A 31 -12.96 -2.94 16.39
C LYS A 31 -11.53 -2.43 16.39
N SER A 32 -10.63 -3.22 16.97
CA SER A 32 -9.18 -3.02 16.86
C SER A 32 -8.59 -4.16 16.00
N PRO A 33 -8.57 -4.02 14.67
CA PRO A 33 -8.06 -5.07 13.80
C PRO A 33 -6.55 -5.20 13.95
N GLU A 34 -6.05 -6.43 13.84
CA GLU A 34 -4.61 -6.61 13.70
C GLU A 34 -4.12 -6.00 12.39
N VAL A 35 -2.95 -5.36 12.44
CA VAL A 35 -2.32 -4.71 11.27
C VAL A 35 -2.15 -5.70 10.11
N SER A 36 -1.84 -6.96 10.42
CA SER A 36 -1.72 -8.09 9.49
C SER A 36 -2.95 -8.28 8.60
N THR A 37 -4.15 -8.01 9.12
CA THR A 37 -5.43 -8.23 8.41
C THR A 37 -5.76 -7.10 7.44
N LEU A 38 -5.21 -5.90 7.65
CA LEU A 38 -5.40 -4.73 6.80
C LEU A 38 -4.32 -4.59 5.72
N LEU A 39 -3.27 -5.41 5.81
CA LEU A 39 -2.11 -5.37 4.96
C LEU A 39 -2.44 -5.78 3.52
N ARG A 40 -2.10 -4.91 2.57
CA ARG A 40 -2.19 -5.19 1.13
C ARG A 40 -0.79 -5.26 0.52
N PRO A 41 -0.60 -6.00 -0.58
CA PRO A 41 0.69 -6.09 -1.25
C PRO A 41 1.22 -4.71 -1.64
N ALA A 42 2.46 -4.42 -1.22
CA ALA A 42 3.22 -3.31 -1.77
C ALA A 42 3.69 -3.69 -3.19
N LEU A 43 3.64 -2.72 -4.10
CA LEU A 43 4.12 -2.89 -5.45
C LEU A 43 5.51 -2.28 -5.55
N PHE A 44 6.46 -3.11 -5.93
CA PHE A 44 7.84 -2.68 -6.16
C PHE A 44 8.07 -2.56 -7.66
N VAL A 45 8.81 -1.53 -8.03
CA VAL A 45 9.24 -1.29 -9.42
C VAL A 45 10.74 -1.06 -9.40
N ALA A 46 11.42 -1.45 -10.48
CA ALA A 46 12.84 -1.21 -10.60
C ALA A 46 13.11 0.31 -10.58
N PRO A 47 14.12 0.80 -9.83
CA PRO A 47 14.47 2.23 -9.83
C PRO A 47 14.81 2.80 -11.21
N THR A 48 15.23 1.92 -12.13
CA THR A 48 15.64 2.26 -13.50
C THR A 48 14.48 2.32 -14.50
N ILE A 49 13.24 1.98 -14.09
CA ILE A 49 12.10 2.02 -15.00
C ILE A 49 11.86 3.44 -15.50
N ARG A 50 11.63 3.60 -16.81
CA ARG A 50 11.28 4.91 -17.36
C ARG A 50 9.89 5.29 -16.89
N LEU A 51 9.72 6.57 -16.53
CA LEU A 51 8.46 7.09 -16.00
C LEU A 51 7.24 6.78 -16.90
N LEU A 52 7.38 6.94 -18.23
CA LEU A 52 6.29 6.68 -19.16
C LEU A 52 5.88 5.20 -19.21
N ASP A 53 6.85 4.28 -19.09
CA ASP A 53 6.59 2.85 -19.05
C ASP A 53 5.85 2.48 -17.75
N LEU A 54 6.28 3.05 -16.63
CA LEU A 54 5.60 2.90 -15.34
C LEU A 54 4.16 3.41 -15.38
N LEU A 55 3.94 4.61 -15.93
CA LEU A 55 2.60 5.19 -16.07
C LEU A 55 1.69 4.32 -16.95
N ASN A 56 2.23 3.75 -18.02
CA ASN A 56 1.49 2.84 -18.89
C ASN A 56 1.10 1.54 -18.16
N GLU A 57 2.04 0.92 -17.45
CA GLU A 57 1.77 -0.28 -16.64
C GLU A 57 0.70 0.00 -15.56
N MET A 58 0.80 1.14 -14.88
CA MET A 58 -0.18 1.56 -13.88
C MET A 58 -1.58 1.72 -14.48
N ARG A 59 -1.71 2.35 -15.66
CA ARG A 59 -2.98 2.50 -16.37
C ARG A 59 -3.58 1.14 -16.74
N LEU A 60 -2.80 0.25 -17.33
CA LEU A 60 -3.25 -1.08 -17.73
C LEU A 60 -3.77 -1.89 -16.53
N ARG A 61 -3.10 -1.76 -15.39
CA ARG A 61 -3.48 -2.46 -14.15
C ARG A 61 -4.49 -1.68 -13.29
N ARG A 62 -5.05 -0.56 -13.78
CA ARG A 62 -5.97 0.34 -13.06
C ARG A 62 -5.46 0.72 -11.66
N ARG A 63 -4.16 0.96 -11.56
CA ARG A 63 -3.47 1.33 -10.33
C ARG A 63 -3.21 2.82 -10.32
N HIS A 64 -3.44 3.42 -9.16
CA HIS A 64 -3.09 4.81 -8.88
C HIS A 64 -2.02 4.81 -7.78
N LEU A 65 -1.14 5.81 -7.80
CA LEU A 65 -0.30 6.14 -6.63
C LEU A 65 -1.21 6.46 -5.43
#